data_AF-A0A439CQ98-F1
#
_entry.id   AF-A0A439CQ98-F1
#
_cell.length_a   1.000
_cell.length_b   1.000
_cell.length_c   1.000
_cell.angle_alpha   90.00
_cell.angle_beta   90.00
_cell.angle_gamma   90.00
#
_symmetry.space_group_name_H-M   'P 1'
#
loop_
_entity.id
_entity.type
_entity.pdbx_description
1 polymer ?
#
loop_
_entity_poly.entity_id
_entity_poly.type
_entity_poly.pdbx_seq_one_letter_code
_entity_poly.pdbx_strand_id
1 'polypeptide(L)'
;MGIEGSMALSLLADYWALGAVLITGAWLIRNRYYNELNKYPGPFLASLTDLWRLWEVWGRQSEVTHRKLHARYGDVVRLGPNTLSFADPKALKTIYGLNKGFVKSDFYIVQQGVSKGRGLATLFSTTDNSFHAQLRRCVNSAFSMSALVQYEPFVTNTIKLFFEQTERLYVNNAAGCDFVRWLQFYAFDVIGEVTYSKRHGFLERNEDVDGIVNYLGNLFLYVAPIGQIPWLDRLFLKNPIYLKLSEWGIVDATNPIVLFARARMAERLGVSGLGNDTSKPLLPIT
;
A
#
# COMPACT_ATOMS: atom_id res chain seq x y z
N MET A 1 10.26 45.01 -26.84
CA MET A 1 9.82 43.74 -26.20
C MET A 1 10.00 43.71 -24.67
N GLY A 2 10.21 44.84 -23.98
CA GLY A 2 10.53 44.86 -22.53
C GLY A 2 9.51 45.53 -21.59
N ILE A 3 8.48 46.21 -22.12
CA ILE A 3 7.52 46.99 -21.29
C ILE A 3 6.20 46.24 -21.07
N GLU A 4 5.75 45.44 -22.04
CA GLU A 4 4.54 44.62 -21.88
C GLU A 4 4.75 43.47 -20.89
N GLY A 5 5.96 42.89 -20.86
CA GLY A 5 6.31 41.85 -19.90
C GLY A 5 6.35 42.34 -18.47
N SER A 6 6.85 43.56 -18.22
CA SER A 6 6.94 44.13 -16.86
C SER A 6 5.56 44.50 -16.30
N MET A 7 4.66 45.01 -17.15
CA MET A 7 3.28 45.33 -16.77
C MET A 7 2.44 44.07 -16.50
N ALA A 8 2.65 42.99 -17.27
CA ALA A 8 2.01 41.71 -17.02
C ALA A 8 2.50 41.07 -15.70
N LEU A 9 3.80 41.16 -15.42
CA LEU A 9 4.40 40.68 -14.17
C LEU A 9 3.89 41.45 -12.95
N SER A 10 3.73 42.77 -13.04
CA SER A 10 3.19 43.57 -11.93
C SER A 10 1.70 43.27 -11.68
N LEU A 11 0.88 43.15 -12.73
CA LEU A 11 -0.53 42.77 -12.59
C LEU A 11 -0.68 41.36 -11.99
N LEU A 12 0.17 40.41 -12.39
CA LEU A 12 0.20 39.09 -11.76
C LEU A 12 0.61 39.19 -10.29
N ALA A 13 1.62 40.00 -9.95
CA ALA A 13 2.06 40.21 -8.58
C ALA A 13 1.01 40.92 -7.69
N ASP A 14 0.17 41.77 -8.28
CA ASP A 14 -0.87 42.51 -7.55
C ASP A 14 -2.16 41.67 -7.38
N TYR A 15 -2.50 40.83 -8.36
CA TYR A 15 -3.78 40.09 -8.40
C TYR A 15 -3.66 38.57 -8.26
N TRP A 16 -2.46 38.00 -8.02
CA TRP A 16 -2.30 36.53 -7.91
C TRP A 16 -3.21 35.92 -6.84
N ALA A 17 -3.42 36.61 -5.72
CA ALA A 17 -4.26 36.10 -4.62
C ALA A 17 -5.73 36.00 -5.04
N LEU A 18 -6.26 37.03 -5.71
CA LEU A 18 -7.61 37.03 -6.24
C LEU A 18 -7.77 35.97 -7.34
N GLY A 19 -6.80 35.88 -8.25
CA GLY A 19 -6.76 34.84 -9.29
C GLY A 19 -6.76 33.44 -8.70
N ALA A 20 -5.94 33.18 -7.67
CA ALA A 20 -5.87 31.90 -6.99
C ALA A 20 -7.20 31.53 -6.31
N VAL A 21 -7.87 32.48 -5.66
CA VAL A 21 -9.20 32.27 -5.05
C VAL A 21 -10.24 31.91 -6.12
N LEU A 22 -10.28 32.64 -7.24
CA LEU A 22 -11.22 32.39 -8.33
C LEU A 22 -10.98 31.02 -8.98
N ILE A 23 -9.71 30.67 -9.26
CA ILE A 23 -9.33 29.37 -9.83
C ILE A 23 -9.72 28.24 -8.88
N THR A 24 -9.42 28.39 -7.58
CA THR A 24 -9.76 27.38 -6.57
C THR A 24 -11.27 27.23 -6.44
N GLY A 25 -12.02 28.34 -6.39
CA GLY A 25 -13.48 28.32 -6.35
C GLY A 25 -14.08 27.63 -7.57
N ALA A 26 -13.62 27.98 -8.77
CA ALA A 26 -14.05 27.33 -10.02
C ALA A 26 -13.72 25.82 -10.02
N TRP A 27 -12.56 25.44 -9.52
CA TRP A 27 -12.16 24.04 -9.38
C TRP A 27 -13.05 23.27 -8.39
N LEU A 28 -13.37 23.84 -7.23
CA LEU A 28 -14.27 23.21 -6.24
C LEU A 28 -15.71 23.07 -6.77
N ILE A 29 -16.22 24.09 -7.46
CA ILE A 29 -17.54 24.05 -8.11
C ILE A 29 -17.54 22.97 -9.19
N ARG A 30 -16.50 22.93 -10.04
CA ARG A 30 -16.33 21.88 -11.02
C ARG A 30 -16.36 20.52 -10.32
N ASN A 31 -15.55 20.28 -9.30
CA ASN A 31 -15.51 19.01 -8.58
C ASN A 31 -16.89 18.58 -8.07
N ARG A 32 -17.70 19.51 -7.55
CA ARG A 32 -19.05 19.21 -7.06
C ARG A 32 -19.96 18.69 -8.16
N TYR A 33 -20.00 19.36 -9.29
CA TYR A 33 -21.04 19.16 -10.33
C TYR A 33 -20.56 18.36 -11.55
N TYR A 34 -19.25 18.21 -11.72
CA TYR A 34 -18.64 17.39 -12.77
C TYR A 34 -18.98 15.91 -12.55
N ASN A 35 -19.13 15.16 -13.65
CA ASN A 35 -19.47 13.74 -13.69
C ASN A 35 -20.84 13.35 -13.09
N GLU A 36 -21.76 14.30 -12.91
CA GLU A 36 -23.11 14.06 -12.37
C GLU A 36 -23.14 13.33 -11.03
N LEU A 37 -22.05 13.38 -10.27
CA LEU A 37 -21.96 12.76 -8.95
C LEU A 37 -22.64 13.61 -7.86
N ASN A 38 -23.18 14.77 -8.23
CA ASN A 38 -23.90 15.68 -7.33
C ASN A 38 -25.21 15.08 -6.79
N LYS A 39 -25.81 14.14 -7.54
CA LYS A 39 -27.03 13.41 -7.15
C LYS A 39 -26.85 12.45 -5.97
N TYR A 40 -25.61 12.02 -5.72
CA TYR A 40 -25.33 11.10 -4.62
C TYR A 40 -25.11 11.88 -3.31
N PRO A 41 -25.73 11.44 -2.20
CA PRO A 41 -25.59 12.08 -0.90
C PRO A 41 -24.21 11.82 -0.29
N GLY A 42 -23.79 12.68 0.63
CA GLY A 42 -22.53 12.54 1.35
C GLY A 42 -22.12 13.82 2.07
N PRO A 43 -21.01 13.82 2.81
CA PRO A 43 -20.47 15.02 3.44
C PRO A 43 -20.19 16.11 2.40
N PHE A 44 -20.57 17.36 2.70
CA PHE A 44 -20.41 18.46 1.76
C PHE A 44 -18.95 18.65 1.33
N LEU A 45 -18.02 18.62 2.28
CA LEU A 45 -16.58 18.75 1.98
C LEU A 45 -16.06 17.62 1.08
N ALA A 46 -16.56 16.39 1.25
CA ALA A 46 -16.19 15.25 0.42
C ALA A 46 -16.56 15.48 -1.06
N SER A 47 -17.63 16.24 -1.31
CA SER A 47 -18.05 16.54 -2.68
C SER A 47 -17.20 17.60 -3.37
N LEU A 48 -16.39 18.36 -2.63
CA LEU A 48 -15.54 19.44 -3.14
C LEU A 48 -14.08 19.01 -3.32
N THR A 49 -13.55 18.20 -2.41
CA THR A 49 -12.12 17.84 -2.38
C THR A 49 -11.89 16.48 -1.73
N ASP A 50 -10.83 15.78 -2.17
CA ASP A 50 -10.37 14.54 -1.55
C ASP A 50 -9.70 14.78 -0.18
N LEU A 51 -9.40 16.05 0.18
CA LEU A 51 -8.81 16.39 1.49
C LEU A 51 -9.67 15.94 2.67
N TRP A 52 -11.00 15.97 2.51
CA TRP A 52 -11.89 15.46 3.55
C TRP A 52 -11.63 13.97 3.81
N ARG A 53 -11.54 13.14 2.75
CA ARG A 53 -11.28 11.71 2.88
C ARG A 53 -9.87 11.43 3.41
N LEU A 54 -8.88 12.20 2.97
CA LEU A 54 -7.52 12.11 3.52
C LEU A 54 -7.52 12.35 5.02
N TRP A 55 -8.20 13.39 5.50
CA TRP A 55 -8.28 13.73 6.92
C TRP A 55 -8.99 12.64 7.74
N GLU A 56 -10.10 12.10 7.23
CA GLU A 56 -10.80 10.98 7.89
C GLU A 56 -9.90 9.73 8.03
N VAL A 57 -9.16 9.38 6.97
CA VAL A 57 -8.25 8.24 7.00
C VAL A 57 -7.04 8.51 7.90
N TRP A 58 -6.55 9.74 7.93
CA TRP A 58 -5.50 10.17 8.85
C TRP A 58 -5.93 10.01 10.31
N GLY A 59 -7.21 10.23 10.61
CA GLY A 59 -7.83 10.01 11.92
C GLY A 59 -7.97 8.53 12.34
N ARG A 60 -7.67 7.58 11.45
CA ARG A 60 -7.71 6.12 11.71
C ARG A 60 -9.06 5.58 12.21
N GLN A 61 -10.16 6.21 11.79
CA GLN A 61 -11.52 5.77 12.11
C GLN A 61 -12.44 5.79 10.87
N SER A 62 -11.85 5.65 9.68
CA SER A 62 -12.58 5.75 8.41
C SER A 62 -13.67 4.69 8.29
N GLU A 63 -13.47 3.50 8.83
CA GLU A 63 -14.46 2.43 8.89
C GLU A 63 -15.67 2.80 9.74
N VAL A 64 -15.46 3.46 10.88
CA VAL A 64 -16.55 3.94 11.75
C VAL A 64 -17.30 5.08 11.05
N THR A 65 -16.57 6.03 10.45
CA THR A 65 -17.17 7.12 9.68
C THR A 65 -17.99 6.58 8.51
N HIS A 66 -17.45 5.67 7.70
CA HIS A 66 -18.14 5.10 6.55
C HIS A 66 -19.43 4.38 6.98
N ARG A 67 -19.40 3.60 8.07
CA ARG A 67 -20.60 2.97 8.63
C ARG A 67 -21.66 4.00 9.03
N LYS A 68 -21.28 5.07 9.73
CA LYS A 68 -22.20 6.15 10.12
C LYS A 68 -22.79 6.86 8.90
N LEU A 69 -21.99 7.08 7.86
CA LEU A 69 -22.44 7.72 6.63
C LEU A 69 -23.42 6.86 5.87
N HIS A 70 -23.15 5.55 5.72
CA HIS A 70 -24.10 4.63 5.09
C HIS A 70 -25.38 4.48 5.90
N ALA A 71 -25.31 4.48 7.24
CA ALA A 71 -26.50 4.50 8.09
C ALA A 71 -27.34 5.77 7.90
N ARG A 72 -26.72 6.92 7.58
CA ARG A 72 -27.40 8.21 7.39
C ARG A 72 -27.92 8.43 5.97
N TYR A 73 -27.15 8.06 4.96
CA TYR A 73 -27.37 8.44 3.57
C TYR A 73 -27.78 7.26 2.67
N GLY A 74 -27.74 6.03 3.19
CA GLY A 74 -28.12 4.81 2.48
C GLY A 74 -26.96 4.11 1.78
N ASP A 75 -27.29 3.29 0.79
CA ASP A 75 -26.36 2.33 0.21
C ASP A 75 -25.26 2.95 -0.67
N VAL A 76 -25.46 4.17 -1.17
CA VAL A 76 -24.49 4.85 -2.03
C VAL A 76 -24.15 6.20 -1.45
N VAL A 77 -22.88 6.38 -1.07
CA VAL A 77 -22.38 7.60 -0.44
C VAL A 77 -21.21 8.17 -1.22
N ARG A 78 -21.22 9.47 -1.48
CA ARG A 78 -20.10 10.19 -2.07
C ARG A 78 -19.04 10.50 -1.01
N LEU A 79 -17.85 9.94 -1.18
CA LEU A 79 -16.69 10.10 -0.28
C LEU A 79 -15.54 10.91 -0.92
N GLY A 80 -15.77 11.48 -2.10
CA GLY A 80 -14.78 12.31 -2.80
C GLY A 80 -15.40 12.96 -4.04
N PRO A 81 -14.68 13.89 -4.68
CA PRO A 81 -15.10 14.49 -5.95
C PRO A 81 -15.43 13.43 -7.00
N ASN A 82 -14.61 12.36 -7.08
CA ASN A 82 -14.78 11.26 -8.03
C ASN A 82 -14.82 9.89 -7.34
N THR A 83 -15.43 9.81 -6.15
CA THR A 83 -15.41 8.57 -5.35
C THR A 83 -16.76 8.30 -4.70
N LEU A 84 -17.32 7.13 -5.01
CA LEU A 84 -18.52 6.60 -4.40
C LEU A 84 -18.18 5.35 -3.58
N SER A 85 -18.82 5.23 -2.41
CA SER A 85 -18.82 4.07 -1.55
C SER A 85 -20.15 3.35 -1.70
N PHE A 86 -20.12 2.02 -1.78
CA PHE A 86 -21.29 1.19 -2.00
C PHE A 86 -21.43 0.18 -0.85
N ALA A 87 -22.62 0.12 -0.24
CA ALA A 87 -22.98 -0.86 0.79
C ALA A 87 -23.99 -1.92 0.31
N ASP A 88 -24.56 -1.77 -0.90
CA ASP A 88 -25.46 -2.77 -1.50
C ASP A 88 -24.68 -4.00 -2.00
N PRO A 89 -24.97 -5.22 -1.49
CA PRO A 89 -24.34 -6.46 -1.97
C PRO A 89 -24.48 -6.69 -3.49
N LYS A 90 -25.52 -6.15 -4.13
CA LYS A 90 -25.70 -6.25 -5.60
C LYS A 90 -24.57 -5.56 -6.36
N ALA A 91 -23.94 -4.54 -5.78
CA ALA A 91 -22.81 -3.85 -6.40
C ALA A 91 -21.57 -4.74 -6.55
N LEU A 92 -21.41 -5.77 -5.71
CA LEU A 92 -20.24 -6.67 -5.74
C LEU A 92 -20.05 -7.32 -7.11
N LYS A 93 -21.12 -7.83 -7.72
CA LYS A 93 -21.06 -8.50 -9.03
C LYS A 93 -20.71 -7.51 -10.16
N THR A 94 -21.07 -6.24 -10.00
CA THR A 94 -20.77 -5.20 -11.00
C THR A 94 -19.33 -4.71 -10.85
N ILE A 95 -18.86 -4.46 -9.63
CA ILE A 95 -17.53 -3.91 -9.36
C ILE A 95 -16.44 -4.99 -9.47
N TYR A 96 -16.65 -6.15 -8.85
CA TYR A 96 -15.67 -7.23 -8.74
C TYR A 96 -15.95 -8.41 -9.69
N GLY A 97 -16.97 -8.31 -10.54
CA GLY A 97 -17.29 -9.35 -11.50
C GLY A 97 -16.18 -9.55 -12.52
N LEU A 98 -16.01 -10.80 -12.96
CA LEU A 98 -15.09 -11.14 -14.06
C LEU A 98 -15.46 -10.35 -15.32
N ASN A 99 -14.45 -9.79 -15.99
CA ASN A 99 -14.58 -9.06 -17.26
C ASN A 99 -15.50 -7.81 -17.20
N LYS A 100 -15.66 -7.18 -16.03
CA LYS A 100 -16.46 -5.95 -15.88
C LYS A 100 -15.71 -4.66 -16.23
N GLY A 101 -14.41 -4.73 -16.51
CA GLY A 101 -13.61 -3.60 -16.99
C GLY A 101 -13.18 -2.61 -15.91
N PHE A 102 -13.54 -2.81 -14.64
CA PHE A 102 -12.98 -2.02 -13.54
C PHE A 102 -11.52 -2.40 -13.29
N VAL A 103 -10.68 -1.38 -13.15
CA VAL A 103 -9.27 -1.51 -12.79
C VAL A 103 -9.05 -0.93 -11.39
N LYS A 104 -7.99 -1.41 -10.72
CA LYS A 104 -7.54 -0.82 -9.47
C LYS A 104 -7.18 0.66 -9.70
N SER A 105 -7.52 1.51 -8.74
CA SER A 105 -7.19 2.94 -8.80
C SER A 105 -5.73 3.20 -8.46
N ASP A 106 -5.28 4.43 -8.68
CA ASP A 106 -3.93 4.91 -8.36
C ASP A 106 -3.59 4.81 -6.85
N PHE A 107 -4.58 4.55 -5.98
CA PHE A 107 -4.37 4.16 -4.59
C PHE A 107 -3.35 3.01 -4.45
N TYR A 108 -3.35 2.08 -5.40
CA TYR A 108 -2.45 0.93 -5.39
C TYR A 108 -1.03 1.28 -5.87
N ILE A 109 -0.87 2.34 -6.66
CA ILE A 109 0.46 2.78 -7.15
C ILE A 109 1.32 3.31 -6.00
N VAL A 110 0.69 3.95 -5.01
CA VAL A 110 1.38 4.43 -3.78
C VAL A 110 2.04 3.28 -3.03
N GLN A 111 1.52 2.06 -3.16
CA GLN A 111 2.01 0.85 -2.49
C GLN A 111 3.14 0.14 -3.25
N GLN A 112 3.52 0.64 -4.42
CA GLN A 112 4.67 0.10 -5.13
C GLN A 112 5.94 0.41 -4.34
N GLY A 113 6.70 -0.64 -4.04
CA GLY A 113 8.06 -0.48 -3.54
C GLY A 113 8.95 0.17 -4.59
N VAL A 114 10.08 0.73 -4.17
CA VAL A 114 11.08 1.30 -5.07
C VAL A 114 12.29 0.38 -5.11
N SER A 115 12.84 0.20 -6.31
CA SER A 115 14.13 -0.45 -6.54
C SER A 115 14.87 0.31 -7.62
N LYS A 116 16.08 0.81 -7.32
CA LYS A 116 16.90 1.64 -8.24
C LYS A 116 16.15 2.82 -8.83
N GLY A 117 15.45 3.60 -8.00
CA GLY A 117 14.68 4.76 -8.46
C GLY A 117 13.42 4.44 -9.27
N ARG A 118 13.08 3.16 -9.50
CA ARG A 118 11.88 2.76 -10.24
C ARG A 118 10.86 2.09 -9.33
N GLY A 119 9.58 2.42 -9.55
CA GLY A 119 8.46 1.73 -8.91
C GLY A 119 8.37 0.29 -9.38
N LEU A 120 8.30 -0.65 -8.44
CA LEU A 120 8.15 -2.06 -8.71
C LEU A 120 6.68 -2.46 -8.52
N ALA A 121 6.01 -2.74 -9.63
CA ALA A 121 4.66 -3.28 -9.61
C ALA A 121 4.68 -4.73 -9.12
N THR A 122 3.85 -5.02 -8.12
CA THR A 122 3.67 -6.37 -7.57
C THR A 122 2.31 -6.92 -7.96
N LEU A 123 2.06 -8.20 -7.66
CA LEU A 123 0.73 -8.80 -7.82
C LEU A 123 -0.34 -7.99 -7.07
N PHE A 124 0.01 -7.39 -5.94
CA PHE A 124 -0.90 -6.56 -5.16
C PHE A 124 -1.09 -5.15 -5.76
N SER A 125 -0.01 -4.48 -6.17
CA SER A 125 0.00 -3.04 -6.49
C SER A 125 -0.18 -2.69 -7.97
N THR A 126 -0.11 -3.65 -8.89
CA THR A 126 -0.36 -3.39 -10.31
C THR A 126 -1.81 -2.99 -10.59
N THR A 127 -2.01 -1.99 -11.46
CA THR A 127 -3.32 -1.57 -11.98
C THR A 127 -3.61 -2.16 -13.37
N ASP A 128 -2.60 -2.72 -14.03
CA ASP A 128 -2.75 -3.42 -15.31
C ASP A 128 -3.20 -4.87 -15.08
N ASN A 129 -4.40 -5.18 -15.58
CA ASN A 129 -5.02 -6.50 -15.48
C ASN A 129 -4.25 -7.58 -16.26
N SER A 130 -3.63 -7.23 -17.39
CA SER A 130 -2.88 -8.17 -18.22
C SER A 130 -1.57 -8.57 -17.54
N PHE A 131 -0.84 -7.59 -17.00
CA PHE A 131 0.36 -7.82 -16.20
C PHE A 131 0.03 -8.57 -14.90
N HIS A 132 -1.06 -8.20 -14.23
CA HIS A 132 -1.57 -8.92 -13.06
C HIS A 132 -1.84 -10.41 -13.36
N ALA A 133 -2.51 -10.70 -14.47
CA ALA A 133 -2.81 -12.08 -14.87
C ALA A 133 -1.55 -12.89 -15.13
N GLN A 134 -0.51 -12.28 -15.72
CA GLN A 134 0.79 -12.92 -15.93
C GLN A 134 1.48 -13.24 -14.60
N LEU A 135 1.61 -12.26 -13.70
CA LEU A 135 2.20 -12.48 -12.36
C LEU A 135 1.44 -13.54 -11.57
N ARG A 136 0.11 -13.49 -11.61
CA ARG A 136 -0.75 -14.47 -10.92
C ARG A 136 -0.51 -15.88 -11.44
N ARG A 137 -0.38 -16.06 -12.75
CA ARG A 137 -0.15 -17.38 -13.36
C ARG A 137 1.14 -18.03 -12.85
N CYS A 138 2.19 -17.24 -12.61
CA CYS A 138 3.48 -17.74 -12.11
C CYS A 138 3.40 -18.35 -10.71
N VAL A 139 2.47 -17.87 -9.86
CA VAL A 139 2.38 -18.29 -8.46
C VAL A 139 1.17 -19.18 -8.16
N ASN A 140 0.19 -19.27 -9.07
CA ASN A 140 -1.07 -19.98 -8.83
C ASN A 140 -0.90 -21.45 -8.40
N SER A 141 0.10 -22.17 -8.93
CA SER A 141 0.34 -23.57 -8.59
C SER A 141 0.70 -23.77 -7.11
N ALA A 142 1.40 -22.80 -6.49
CA ALA A 142 1.73 -22.81 -5.07
C ALA A 142 0.49 -22.67 -4.17
N PHE A 143 -0.63 -22.18 -4.69
CA PHE A 143 -1.90 -22.05 -3.97
C PHE A 143 -2.92 -23.15 -4.30
N SER A 144 -2.49 -24.22 -5.00
CA SER A 144 -3.34 -25.37 -5.28
C SER A 144 -3.59 -26.22 -4.02
N MET A 145 -4.72 -26.92 -3.96
CA MET A 145 -5.04 -27.80 -2.81
C MET A 145 -3.95 -28.86 -2.56
N SER A 146 -3.35 -29.42 -3.62
CA SER A 146 -2.26 -30.38 -3.50
C SER A 146 -1.00 -29.75 -2.91
N ALA A 147 -0.66 -28.52 -3.27
CA ALA A 147 0.46 -27.79 -2.67
C ALA A 147 0.18 -27.44 -1.20
N LEU A 148 -1.04 -26.99 -0.88
CA LEU A 148 -1.42 -26.63 0.49
C LEU A 148 -1.31 -27.82 1.46
N VAL A 149 -1.70 -29.02 1.05
CA VAL A 149 -1.53 -30.24 1.87
C VAL A 149 -0.04 -30.50 2.16
N GLN A 150 0.85 -30.26 1.20
CA GLN A 150 2.29 -30.40 1.42
C GLN A 150 2.86 -29.35 2.37
N TYR A 151 2.15 -28.25 2.61
CA TYR A 151 2.58 -27.19 3.52
C TYR A 151 2.18 -27.41 4.98
N GLU A 152 1.22 -28.30 5.25
CA GLU A 152 0.72 -28.59 6.60
C GLU A 152 1.83 -28.95 7.62
N PRO A 153 2.87 -29.74 7.27
CA PRO A 153 3.96 -30.02 8.20
C PRO A 153 4.73 -28.77 8.62
N PHE A 154 4.93 -27.80 7.71
CA PHE A 154 5.62 -26.55 8.01
C PHE A 154 4.82 -25.74 9.03
N VAL A 155 3.52 -25.59 8.81
CA VAL A 155 2.63 -24.88 9.75
C VAL A 155 2.63 -25.58 11.12
N THR A 156 2.54 -26.91 11.12
CA THR A 156 2.53 -27.72 12.35
C THR A 156 3.82 -27.55 13.16
N ASN A 157 4.97 -27.51 12.49
CA ASN A 157 6.25 -27.28 13.15
C ASN A 157 6.33 -25.88 13.77
N THR A 158 5.85 -24.86 13.05
CA THR A 158 5.79 -23.49 13.61
C THR A 158 4.84 -23.41 14.80
N ILE A 159 3.70 -24.13 14.78
CA ILE A 159 2.75 -24.18 15.90
C ILE A 159 3.38 -24.79 17.16
N LYS A 160 4.12 -25.90 17.01
CA LYS A 160 4.83 -26.52 18.14
C LYS A 160 5.78 -25.53 18.80
N LEU A 161 6.61 -24.87 17.99
CA LEU A 161 7.50 -23.83 18.48
C LEU A 161 6.75 -22.67 19.15
N PHE A 162 5.63 -22.23 18.56
CA PHE A 162 4.80 -21.18 19.12
C PHE A 162 4.33 -21.53 20.52
N PHE A 163 3.83 -22.75 20.74
CA PHE A 163 3.41 -23.21 22.07
C PHE A 163 4.59 -23.32 23.04
N GLU A 164 5.70 -23.94 22.63
CA GLU A 164 6.90 -24.06 23.46
C GLU A 164 7.43 -22.69 23.92
N GLN A 165 7.51 -21.71 23.00
CA GLN A 165 7.93 -20.35 23.32
C GLN A 165 6.90 -19.61 24.17
N THR A 166 5.62 -19.82 23.92
CA THR A 166 4.55 -19.22 24.73
C THR A 166 4.61 -19.70 26.17
N GLU A 167 4.80 -21.00 26.37
CA GLU A 167 4.97 -21.61 27.68
C GLU A 167 6.20 -21.06 28.39
N ARG A 168 7.34 -21.03 27.70
CA ARG A 168 8.62 -20.52 28.25
C ARG A 168 8.56 -19.05 28.65
N LEU A 169 7.95 -18.20 27.84
CA LEU A 169 8.05 -16.75 27.98
C LEU A 169 6.91 -16.11 28.78
N TYR A 170 5.70 -16.68 28.72
CA TYR A 170 4.49 -15.98 29.14
C TYR A 170 3.66 -16.68 30.21
N VAL A 171 3.69 -18.01 30.34
CA VAL A 171 2.79 -18.74 31.27
C VAL A 171 2.99 -18.33 32.74
N ASN A 172 4.24 -18.13 33.17
CA ASN A 172 4.56 -17.72 34.54
C ASN A 172 5.02 -16.26 34.63
N ASN A 173 4.73 -15.45 33.61
CA ASN A 173 5.21 -14.08 33.53
C ASN A 173 4.09 -13.08 33.82
N ALA A 174 4.21 -12.35 34.94
CA ALA A 174 3.23 -11.35 35.35
C ALA A 174 3.11 -10.16 34.39
N ALA A 175 4.11 -9.91 33.53
CA ALA A 175 4.03 -8.87 32.51
C ALA A 175 3.04 -9.20 31.37
N GLY A 176 2.61 -10.47 31.27
CA GLY A 176 1.70 -10.93 30.22
C GLY A 176 2.34 -10.98 28.84
N CYS A 177 1.49 -11.16 27.83
CA CYS A 177 1.88 -11.26 26.42
C CYS A 177 1.11 -10.23 25.59
N ASP A 178 1.83 -9.40 24.83
CA ASP A 178 1.22 -8.70 23.70
C ASP A 178 0.89 -9.72 22.62
N PHE A 179 -0.33 -10.25 22.72
CA PHE A 179 -0.77 -11.36 21.88
C PHE A 179 -0.92 -10.95 20.41
N VAL A 180 -1.16 -9.66 20.13
CA VAL A 180 -1.23 -9.15 18.75
C VAL A 180 0.13 -9.25 18.09
N ARG A 181 1.17 -8.75 18.76
CA ARG A 181 2.56 -8.87 18.27
C ARG A 181 2.98 -10.34 18.17
N TRP A 182 2.60 -11.15 19.15
CA TRP A 182 2.98 -12.56 19.18
C TRP A 182 2.36 -13.38 18.05
N LEU A 183 1.07 -13.16 17.75
CA LEU A 183 0.43 -13.76 16.57
C LEU A 183 1.02 -13.26 15.25
N GLN A 184 1.45 -12.00 15.20
CA GLN A 184 2.13 -11.46 14.04
C GLN A 184 3.49 -12.15 13.81
N PHE A 185 4.28 -12.36 14.86
CA PHE A 185 5.53 -13.12 14.81
C PHE A 185 5.31 -14.55 14.32
N TYR A 186 4.30 -15.23 14.85
CA TYR A 186 3.89 -16.54 14.37
C TYR A 186 3.56 -16.53 12.87
N ALA A 187 2.75 -15.58 12.41
CA ALA A 187 2.38 -15.48 11.00
C ALA A 187 3.60 -15.26 10.08
N PHE A 188 4.56 -14.42 10.50
CA PHE A 188 5.80 -14.23 9.74
C PHE A 188 6.65 -15.50 9.64
N ASP A 189 6.77 -16.25 10.73
CA ASP A 189 7.54 -17.49 10.71
C ASP A 189 6.86 -18.59 9.90
N VAL A 190 5.52 -18.69 9.95
CA VAL A 190 4.76 -19.62 9.08
C VAL A 190 4.97 -19.27 7.61
N ILE A 191 4.87 -18.00 7.23
CA ILE A 191 5.11 -17.57 5.84
C ILE A 191 6.55 -17.89 5.42
N GLY A 192 7.53 -17.70 6.32
CA GLY A 192 8.92 -18.07 6.08
C GLY A 192 9.09 -19.56 5.84
N GLU A 193 8.53 -20.38 6.72
CA GLU A 193 8.64 -21.83 6.65
C GLU A 193 7.97 -22.38 5.39
N VAL A 194 6.80 -21.87 5.01
CA VAL A 194 6.11 -22.29 3.77
C VAL A 194 6.85 -21.81 2.51
N THR A 195 7.36 -20.59 2.49
CA THR A 195 7.94 -19.98 1.28
C THR A 195 9.39 -20.41 1.05
N TYR A 196 10.18 -20.49 2.11
CA TYR A 196 11.63 -20.71 2.07
C TYR A 196 12.07 -21.99 2.77
N SER A 197 11.13 -22.81 3.28
CA SER A 197 11.44 -24.01 4.09
C SER A 197 12.27 -23.68 5.33
N LYS A 198 12.17 -22.43 5.81
CA LYS A 198 12.94 -21.90 6.94
C LYS A 198 12.20 -20.76 7.62
N ARG A 199 12.07 -20.83 8.94
CA ARG A 199 11.54 -19.74 9.77
C ARG A 199 12.48 -18.54 9.77
N HIS A 200 11.93 -17.35 10.00
CA HIS A 200 12.69 -16.11 10.06
C HIS A 200 13.33 -15.88 11.43
N GLY A 201 12.76 -16.50 12.47
CA GLY A 201 13.27 -16.45 13.83
C GLY A 201 12.49 -15.50 14.74
N PHE A 202 11.30 -15.03 14.34
CA PHE A 202 10.52 -14.09 15.14
C PHE A 202 10.10 -14.73 16.48
N LEU A 203 9.69 -15.99 16.45
CA LEU A 203 9.30 -16.74 17.64
C LEU A 203 10.51 -17.15 18.49
N GLU A 204 11.58 -17.65 17.87
CA GLU A 204 12.78 -18.07 18.60
C GLU A 204 13.45 -16.92 19.35
N ARG A 205 13.51 -15.74 18.73
CA ARG A 205 14.17 -14.55 19.28
C ARG A 205 13.22 -13.63 20.04
N ASN A 206 11.91 -13.78 19.86
CA ASN A 206 10.87 -12.88 20.39
C ASN A 206 11.15 -11.39 20.07
N GLU A 207 11.55 -11.12 18.83
CA GLU A 207 11.92 -9.78 18.36
C GLU A 207 11.43 -9.54 16.92
N ASP A 208 11.34 -8.26 16.54
CA ASP A 208 11.06 -7.86 15.16
C ASP A 208 12.31 -8.03 14.29
N VAL A 209 12.41 -9.17 13.63
CA VAL A 209 13.54 -9.53 12.77
C VAL A 209 13.67 -8.52 11.64
N ASP A 210 14.86 -7.91 11.53
CA ASP A 210 15.18 -6.88 10.55
C ASP A 210 14.25 -5.65 10.57
N GLY A 211 13.45 -5.47 11.64
CA GLY A 211 12.49 -4.37 11.78
C GLY A 211 11.31 -4.42 10.80
N ILE A 212 11.01 -5.59 10.23
CA ILE A 212 10.01 -5.76 9.15
C ILE A 212 8.60 -5.42 9.64
N VAL A 213 8.22 -5.83 10.85
CA VAL A 213 6.88 -5.57 11.42
C VAL A 213 6.67 -4.08 11.60
N ASN A 214 7.62 -3.40 12.24
CA ASN A 214 7.56 -1.96 12.44
C ASN A 214 7.58 -1.20 11.10
N TYR A 215 8.41 -1.63 10.14
CA TYR A 215 8.44 -1.04 8.81
C TYR A 215 7.08 -1.14 8.10
N LEU A 216 6.46 -2.32 8.10
CA LEU A 216 5.13 -2.53 7.50
C LEU A 216 4.04 -1.70 8.17
N GLY A 217 4.08 -1.60 9.51
CA GLY A 217 3.19 -0.72 10.25
C GLY A 217 3.30 0.73 9.77
N ASN A 218 4.52 1.28 9.73
CA ASN A 218 4.78 2.64 9.27
C ASN A 218 4.40 2.84 7.79
N LEU A 219 4.64 1.83 6.95
CA LEU A 219 4.24 1.86 5.54
C LEU A 219 2.71 1.99 5.40
N PHE A 220 1.93 1.21 6.14
CA PHE A 220 0.47 1.33 6.09
C PHE A 220 -0.04 2.66 6.64
N LEU A 221 0.61 3.19 7.69
CA LEU A 221 0.29 4.52 8.22
C LEU A 221 0.54 5.65 7.22
N TYR A 222 1.49 5.48 6.30
CA TYR A 222 1.73 6.40 5.19
C TYR A 222 0.78 6.16 4.01
N VAL A 223 0.70 4.92 3.54
CA VAL A 223 -0.07 4.53 2.35
C VAL A 223 -1.55 4.84 2.51
N ALA A 224 -2.14 4.54 3.67
CA ALA A 224 -3.58 4.69 3.87
C ALA A 224 -4.06 6.13 3.59
N PRO A 225 -3.49 7.19 4.21
CA PRO A 225 -3.89 8.57 3.92
C PRO A 225 -3.37 9.08 2.58
N ILE A 226 -2.10 8.82 2.22
CA ILE A 226 -1.53 9.34 0.96
C ILE A 226 -2.19 8.70 -0.26
N GLY A 227 -2.60 7.44 -0.16
CA GLY A 227 -3.39 6.76 -1.19
C GLY A 227 -4.73 7.45 -1.49
N GLN A 228 -5.28 8.25 -0.56
CA GLN A 228 -6.50 9.01 -0.83
C GLN A 228 -6.26 10.13 -1.85
N ILE A 229 -5.02 10.61 -1.96
CA ILE A 229 -4.58 11.65 -2.90
C ILE A 229 -3.22 11.20 -3.51
N PRO A 230 -3.21 10.25 -4.46
CA PRO A 230 -2.00 9.55 -4.88
C PRO A 230 -0.87 10.44 -5.40
N TRP A 231 -1.18 11.62 -5.95
CA TRP A 231 -0.15 12.53 -6.44
C TRP A 231 0.75 13.08 -5.31
N LEU A 232 0.29 13.09 -4.05
CA LEU A 232 1.12 13.45 -2.89
C LEU A 232 2.31 12.52 -2.72
N ASP A 233 2.20 11.26 -3.14
CA ASP A 233 3.31 10.30 -3.05
C ASP A 233 4.52 10.74 -3.91
N ARG A 234 4.26 11.47 -5.01
CA ARG A 234 5.31 12.08 -5.84
C ARG A 234 5.97 13.29 -5.20
N LEU A 235 5.42 13.84 -4.12
CA LEU A 235 6.10 14.87 -3.33
C LEU A 235 6.94 14.25 -2.21
N PHE A 236 6.46 13.15 -1.63
CA PHE A 236 7.08 12.46 -0.51
C PHE A 236 7.97 11.29 -0.96
N LEU A 237 7.58 10.04 -0.70
CA LEU A 237 8.48 8.87 -0.86
C LEU A 237 8.93 8.61 -2.30
N LYS A 238 8.11 8.98 -3.29
CA LYS A 238 8.41 8.81 -4.72
C LYS A 238 8.75 10.13 -5.39
N ASN A 239 9.39 11.04 -4.65
CA ASN A 239 9.88 12.30 -5.21
C ASN A 239 10.84 12.04 -6.38
N PRO A 240 10.59 12.60 -7.59
CA PRO A 240 11.44 12.37 -8.76
C PRO A 240 12.92 12.70 -8.53
N ILE A 241 13.23 13.70 -7.71
CA ILE A 241 14.62 14.06 -7.37
C ILE A 241 15.24 12.94 -6.52
N TYR A 242 14.53 12.51 -5.48
CA TYR A 242 14.98 11.43 -4.60
C TYR A 242 15.16 10.10 -5.36
N LEU A 243 14.21 9.76 -6.23
CA LEU A 243 14.28 8.56 -7.07
C LEU A 243 15.45 8.62 -8.05
N LYS A 244 15.73 9.77 -8.64
CA LYS A 244 16.87 9.94 -9.56
C LYS A 244 18.22 9.88 -8.83
N LEU A 245 18.30 10.47 -7.64
CA LEU A 245 19.46 10.30 -6.76
C LEU A 245 19.68 8.82 -6.38
N SER A 246 18.59 8.07 -6.19
CA SER A 246 18.67 6.64 -5.94
C SER A 246 19.08 5.82 -7.17
N GLU A 247 18.59 6.17 -8.36
CA GLU A 247 19.03 5.55 -9.63
C GLU A 247 20.52 5.78 -9.87
N TRP A 248 21.05 6.95 -9.47
CA TRP A 248 22.49 7.26 -9.51
C TRP A 248 23.32 6.63 -8.38
N GLY A 249 22.70 5.88 -7.48
CA GLY A 249 23.39 5.19 -6.38
C GLY A 249 23.85 6.12 -5.24
N ILE A 250 23.36 7.36 -5.20
CA ILE A 250 23.69 8.33 -4.13
C ILE A 250 22.88 8.04 -2.87
N VAL A 251 21.64 7.55 -3.01
CA VAL A 251 20.75 7.23 -1.88
C VAL A 251 20.11 5.85 -2.08
N ASP A 252 20.09 5.02 -1.03
CA ASP A 252 19.39 3.74 -1.09
C ASP A 252 17.90 3.93 -0.77
N ALA A 253 17.06 3.86 -1.81
CA ALA A 253 15.61 3.89 -1.68
C ALA A 253 14.99 2.47 -1.68
N THR A 254 15.81 1.43 -1.58
CA THR A 254 15.34 0.05 -1.70
C THR A 254 14.47 -0.32 -0.50
N ASN A 255 13.29 -0.86 -0.80
CA ASN A 255 12.38 -1.33 0.24
C ASN A 255 13.03 -2.50 1.03
N PRO A 256 13.06 -2.48 2.38
CA PRO A 256 13.61 -3.55 3.21
C PRO A 256 13.06 -4.93 2.88
N ILE A 257 11.79 -5.04 2.49
CA ILE A 257 11.15 -6.31 2.11
C ILE A 257 11.78 -6.86 0.82
N VAL A 258 12.18 -6.00 -0.11
CA VAL A 258 12.87 -6.40 -1.35
C VAL A 258 14.27 -6.91 -1.03
N LEU A 259 14.99 -6.23 -0.14
CA LEU A 259 16.31 -6.69 0.33
C LEU A 259 16.21 -8.04 1.04
N PHE A 260 15.22 -8.18 1.90
CA PHE A 260 14.93 -9.41 2.61
C PHE A 260 14.64 -10.58 1.65
N ALA A 261 13.72 -10.37 0.70
CA ALA A 261 13.36 -11.39 -0.29
C ALA A 261 14.56 -11.79 -1.16
N ARG A 262 15.42 -10.83 -1.52
CA ARG A 262 16.68 -11.07 -2.23
C ARG A 262 17.62 -11.96 -1.45
N ALA A 263 17.86 -11.64 -0.18
CA ALA A 263 18.76 -12.41 0.67
C ALA A 263 18.30 -13.87 0.79
N ARG A 264 16.99 -14.09 0.95
CA ARG A 264 16.41 -15.44 1.03
C ARG A 264 16.47 -16.21 -0.29
N MET A 265 16.21 -15.55 -1.40
CA MET A 265 16.36 -16.18 -2.72
C MET A 265 17.83 -16.57 -2.99
N ALA A 266 18.77 -15.70 -2.62
CA ALA A 266 20.20 -15.96 -2.79
C ALA A 266 20.66 -17.19 -1.98
N GLU A 267 20.22 -17.29 -0.72
CA GLU A 267 20.47 -18.43 0.16
C GLU A 267 19.94 -19.73 -0.46
N ARG A 268 18.71 -19.72 -0.99
CA ARG A 268 18.09 -20.90 -1.59
C ARG A 268 18.74 -21.34 -2.91
N LEU A 269 19.17 -20.39 -3.73
CA LEU A 269 19.80 -20.66 -5.03
C LEU A 269 21.29 -21.01 -4.90
N GLY A 270 21.87 -20.96 -3.69
CA GLY A 270 23.31 -21.21 -3.47
C GLY A 270 24.21 -20.14 -4.09
N VAL A 271 23.66 -18.97 -4.45
CA VAL A 271 24.41 -17.86 -5.06
C VAL A 271 24.93 -16.97 -3.94
N SER A 272 26.16 -17.23 -3.48
CA SER A 272 26.88 -16.32 -2.60
C SER A 272 27.17 -15.00 -3.33
N GLY A 273 26.70 -13.87 -2.79
CA GLY A 273 27.04 -12.52 -3.30
C GLY A 273 25.90 -11.69 -3.92
N LEU A 274 24.63 -12.08 -3.78
CA LEU A 274 23.48 -11.19 -4.07
C LEU A 274 23.13 -10.24 -2.90
N GLY A 275 23.82 -10.38 -1.77
CA GLY A 275 23.68 -9.51 -0.61
C GLY A 275 24.15 -8.09 -0.96
N ASN A 276 23.21 -7.15 -0.93
CA ASN A 276 23.34 -5.71 -1.19
C ASN A 276 23.60 -5.26 -2.64
N ASP A 277 24.11 -6.13 -3.52
CA ASP A 277 24.29 -5.74 -4.93
C ASP A 277 22.96 -5.76 -5.69
N THR A 278 22.28 -4.61 -5.76
CA THR A 278 21.03 -4.49 -6.52
C THR A 278 21.23 -4.63 -8.02
N SER A 279 22.46 -4.51 -8.55
CA SER A 279 22.78 -4.45 -9.99
C SER A 279 22.33 -5.71 -10.74
N LYS A 280 22.42 -6.88 -10.11
CA LYS A 280 22.10 -8.17 -10.73
C LYS A 280 20.60 -8.49 -10.72
N PRO A 281 20.07 -9.10 -11.80
CA PRO A 281 18.71 -9.63 -11.85
C PRO A 281 18.44 -10.64 -10.73
N LEU A 282 17.20 -10.67 -10.21
CA LEU A 282 16.78 -11.56 -9.12
C LEU A 282 16.80 -13.04 -9.50
N LEU A 283 16.62 -13.33 -10.78
CA LEU A 283 16.70 -14.66 -11.35
C LEU A 283 17.81 -14.66 -12.41
N PRO A 284 18.58 -15.74 -12.56
CA PRO A 284 19.48 -15.88 -13.69
C PRO A 284 18.67 -15.69 -14.99
N ILE A 285 19.12 -14.76 -15.84
CA ILE A 285 18.53 -14.58 -17.16
C ILE A 285 19.02 -15.76 -18.00
N THR A 286 18.14 -16.72 -18.24
CA THR A 286 18.32 -17.75 -19.28
C THR A 286 17.84 -17.23 -20.62
#